data_AF-A0A1J8P4U4-F1
#
_entry.id   AF-A0A1J8P4U4-F1
#
_cell.length_a   1.000
_cell.length_b   1.000
_cell.length_c   1.000
_cell.angle_alpha   90.00
_cell.angle_beta   90.00
_cell.angle_gamma   90.00
#
_symmetry.space_group_name_H-M   'P 1'
#
loop_
_entity.id
_entity.type
_entity.pdbx_description
1 polymer ?
#
loop_
_entity_poly.entity_id
_entity_poly.type
_entity_poly.pdbx_seq_one_letter_code
_entity_poly.pdbx_strand_id
1 'polypeptide(L)' 'MFDSILIFSILSLILGLLLGYAAIKFKVKGNPLVDQIDALLPQTQCGQCDFA' A
#
# COMPACT_ATOMS: atom_id res chain seq x y z
N MET A 1 4.70 -35.53 3.86
CA MET A 1 5.56 -34.83 2.86
C MET A 1 4.80 -33.70 2.19
N PHE A 2 3.58 -33.95 1.70
CA PHE A 2 2.71 -32.90 1.14
C PHE A 2 2.11 -31.96 2.18
N ASP A 3 2.10 -32.35 3.46
CA ASP A 3 1.52 -31.59 4.57
C ASP A 3 2.14 -30.19 4.70
N SER A 4 3.47 -30.09 4.58
CA SER A 4 4.18 -28.81 4.61
C SER A 4 3.77 -27.91 3.45
N ILE A 5 3.65 -28.48 2.24
CA ILE A 5 3.24 -27.74 1.04
C ILE A 5 1.83 -27.19 1.24
N LEU A 6 0.91 -28.02 1.73
CA LEU A 6 -0.48 -27.64 1.96
C LEU A 6 -0.59 -26.53 3.03
N ILE A 7 0.15 -26.63 4.13
CA ILE A 7 0.18 -25.62 5.19
C ILE A 7 0.70 -24.27 4.65
N PHE A 8 1.83 -24.26 3.96
CA PHE A 8 2.40 -23.01 3.43
C PHE A 8 1.54 -22.42 2.31
N SER A 9 0.92 -23.24 1.46
CA SER A 9 -0.01 -22.77 0.43
C SER A 9 -1.22 -22.07 1.06
N ILE A 10 -1.83 -22.66 2.08
CA ILE A 10 -2.99 -22.06 2.76
C ILE A 10 -2.58 -20.76 3.46
N LEU A 11 -1.45 -20.76 4.18
CA LEU A 11 -0.96 -19.58 4.89
C LEU A 11 -0.68 -18.42 3.92
N SER A 12 0.00 -18.69 2.81
CA SER A 12 0.29 -17.68 1.78
C SER A 12 -0.98 -17.11 1.17
N LEU A 13 -1.99 -17.95 0.96
CA LEU A 13 -3.27 -17.53 0.38
C LEU A 13 -4.03 -16.61 1.35
N ILE A 14 -4.09 -16.97 2.63
CA ILE A 14 -4.74 -16.15 3.68
C ILE A 14 -4.05 -14.79 3.81
N LEU A 15 -2.71 -14.79 3.95
CA LEU A 15 -1.94 -13.55 4.11
C LEU A 15 -2.05 -12.66 2.86
N GLY A 16 -1.94 -13.24 1.67
CA GLY A 16 -2.10 -12.50 0.41
C GLY A 16 -3.47 -11.86 0.27
N LEU A 17 -4.54 -12.58 0.65
CA LEU A 17 -5.90 -12.03 0.61
C LEU A 17 -6.07 -10.87 1.61
N LEU A 18 -5.53 -11.03 2.82
CA LEU A 18 -5.58 -10.00 3.88
C LEU A 18 -4.86 -8.72 3.45
N LEU A 19 -3.64 -8.84 2.92
CA LEU A 19 -2.86 -7.70 2.44
C LEU A 19 -3.52 -7.04 1.22
N GLY A 20 -4.02 -7.84 0.27
CA GLY A 20 -4.74 -7.32 -0.90
C GLY A 20 -6.00 -6.56 -0.50
N TYR A 21 -6.77 -7.08 0.45
CA TYR A 21 -7.94 -6.38 0.99
C TYR A 21 -7.54 -5.10 1.73
N ALA A 22 -6.48 -5.14 2.54
CA ALA A 22 -5.97 -3.97 3.24
C ALA A 22 -5.54 -2.86 2.26
N ALA A 23 -4.86 -3.21 1.16
CA ALA A 23 -4.44 -2.25 0.14
C ALA A 23 -5.62 -1.53 -0.52
N ILE A 24 -6.76 -2.22 -0.70
CA ILE A 24 -7.98 -1.61 -1.27
C ILE A 24 -8.69 -0.77 -0.20
N LYS A 25 -8.83 -1.30 1.01
CA LYS A 25 -9.61 -0.67 2.08
C LYS A 25 -8.92 0.54 2.70
N PHE A 26 -7.61 0.46 2.90
CA PHE A 26 -6.79 1.53 3.47
C PHE A 26 -6.12 2.37 2.38
N LYS A 27 -6.62 2.31 1.13
CA LYS A 27 -6.18 3.20 0.07
C LYS A 27 -6.51 4.64 0.45
N VAL A 28 -5.51 5.35 0.97
CA VAL A 28 -5.63 6.76 1.32
C VAL A 28 -5.90 7.53 0.03
N LYS A 29 -7.03 8.23 -0.03
CA LYS A 29 -7.28 9.20 -1.10
C LYS A 29 -6.21 10.29 -0.96
N GLY A 30 -5.45 10.52 -2.02
CA GLY A 30 -4.37 11.51 -2.05
C GLY A 30 -4.81 12.83 -1.41
N ASN A 31 -3.92 13.40 -0.59
CA ASN A 31 -4.23 14.60 0.15
C ASN A 31 -4.36 15.78 -0.84
N PRO A 32 -5.51 16.49 -0.91
CA PRO A 32 -5.69 17.63 -1.81
C PRO A 32 -4.69 18.77 -1.54
N LEU A 33 -4.03 18.80 -0.37
CA LEU A 33 -2.93 19.71 -0.10
C LEU A 33 -1.67 19.35 -0.90
N VAL A 34 -1.39 18.06 -1.15
CA VAL A 34 -0.23 17.62 -1.95
C VAL A 34 -0.41 18.03 -3.42
N ASP A 35 -1.60 17.85 -3.99
CA ASP A 35 -1.89 18.29 -5.35
C ASP A 35 -1.75 19.81 -5.52
N GLN A 36 -2.09 20.59 -4.48
CA GLN A 36 -1.89 22.04 -4.47
C GLN A 36 -0.42 22.42 -4.33
N ILE A 37 0.34 21.70 -3.49
CA ILE A 37 1.78 21.90 -3.33
C ILE A 37 2.51 21.58 -4.65
N ASP A 38 2.18 20.47 -5.32
CA ASP A 38 2.75 20.11 -6.64
C ASP A 38 2.39 21.13 -7.73
N ALA A 39 1.18 21.70 -7.69
CA ALA A 39 0.76 22.74 -8.63
C ALA A 39 1.50 24.08 -8.41
N LEU A 40 1.84 24.41 -7.16
CA LEU A 40 2.57 25.64 -6.80
C LEU A 40 4.09 25.48 -6.93
N LEU A 41 4.60 24.28 -6.64
CA LEU A 41 6.01 23.90 -6.66
C LEU A 41 6.11 22.57 -7.44
N PRO A 42 6.34 22.60 -8.77
CA PRO A 42 6.41 21.40 -9.60
C PRO A 42 7.70 20.67 -9.29
N GLN A 43 7.69 19.73 -8.34
CA GLN A 43 8.93 19.31 -7.71
C GLN A 43 9.09 17.78 -7.61
N THR A 44 10.06 17.32 -8.40
CA THR A 44 11.11 16.36 -7.98
C THR A 44 11.88 16.77 -6.70
N GLN A 45 11.44 17.81 -5.97
CA GLN A 45 11.98 18.30 -4.69
C GLN A 45 11.02 18.19 -3.50
N CYS A 46 9.85 17.57 -3.64
CA CYS A 46 9.01 17.30 -2.48
C CYS A 46 9.28 15.89 -1.93
N GLY A 47 10.52 15.65 -1.50
CA GLY A 47 10.88 14.51 -0.64
C GLY A 47 10.34 14.63 0.79
N GLN A 48 9.29 15.43 1.00
CA GLN A 48 8.73 15.81 2.31
C GLN A 48 7.26 15.42 2.47
N CYS A 49 6.60 14.94 1.43
CA CYS A 49 5.24 14.38 1.55
C CYS A 49 5.34 12.90 1.94
N ASP A 50 6.00 12.62 3.06
CA ASP A 50 5.99 11.31 3.68
C ASP A 50 4.90 11.25 4.76
N PHE A 51 4.25 10.10 4.85
CA PHE A 51 3.07 9.86 5.67
C PHE A 51 3.46 9.79 7.15
N ALA A 52 3.29 10.90 7.88
CA ALA A 52 3.31 10.96 9.34
C ALA A 52 2.13 11.77 9.87
#